data_AF-A0A1F8S475-F1
#
_entry.id   AF-A0A1F8S475-F1
#
_cell.length_a   1.000
_cell.length_b   1.000
_cell.length_c   1.000
_cell.angle_alpha   90.00
_cell.angle_beta   90.00
_cell.angle_gamma   90.00
#
_symmetry.space_group_name_H-M   'P 1'
#
loop_
_entity.id
_entity.type
_entity.pdbx_description
1 polymer ?
#
loop_
_entity_poly.entity_id
_entity_poly.type
_entity_poly.pdbx_seq_one_letter_code
_entity_poly.pdbx_strand_id
1 'polypeptide(L)'
;MRTVRTTILLDADLLDRLERHVARQRTTKTSVIAAALESWLDSHEQAPEFPFLAIGRRSHGRLSLDARSIARREAGRRGGGRGA
;
A
#
# COMPACT_ATOMS: atom_id res chain seq x y z
N MET A 1 9.06 12.51 11.83
CA MET A 1 9.23 11.63 10.64
C MET A 1 10.71 11.40 10.43
N ARG A 2 11.12 10.19 10.03
CA ARG A 2 12.53 9.87 9.77
C ARG A 2 12.82 10.07 8.28
N THR A 3 13.77 10.92 7.94
CA THR A 3 14.27 11.11 6.57
C THR A 3 15.43 10.19 6.27
N VAL A 4 15.48 9.68 5.04
CA VAL A 4 16.58 8.85 4.52
C VAL A 4 17.09 9.51 3.23
N ARG A 5 18.42 9.53 3.05
CA ARG A 5 19.04 10.06 1.83
C ARG A 5 18.98 9.00 0.73
N THR A 6 18.44 9.39 -0.42
CA THR A 6 18.40 8.59 -1.64
C THR A 6 19.00 9.41 -2.78
N THR A 7 19.74 8.77 -3.67
CA THR A 7 20.25 9.37 -4.91
C THR A 7 19.40 8.86 -6.07
N ILE A 8 18.92 9.77 -6.91
CA ILE A 8 18.15 9.47 -8.12
C ILE A 8 18.82 10.11 -9.33
N LEU A 9 18.64 9.50 -10.49
CA LEU A 9 18.98 10.13 -11.78
C LEU A 9 17.77 10.91 -12.27
N LEU A 10 18.00 12.14 -12.73
CA LEU A 10 17.00 12.98 -13.36
C LEU A 10 17.55 13.49 -14.69
N ASP A 11 16.65 13.72 -15.62
CA ASP A 11 16.95 14.47 -16.83
C ASP A 11 17.52 15.86 -16.48
N ALA A 12 18.53 16.29 -17.23
CA ALA A 12 19.26 17.53 -16.94
C ALA A 12 18.36 18.76 -17.08
N ASP A 13 17.53 18.83 -18.12
CA ASP A 13 16.63 19.95 -18.35
C ASP A 13 15.54 20.01 -17.27
N LEU A 14 15.08 18.84 -16.80
CA LEU A 14 14.16 18.75 -15.68
C LEU A 14 14.78 19.27 -14.38
N LEU A 15 16.04 18.93 -14.10
CA LEU A 15 16.77 19.42 -12.94
C LEU A 15 16.94 20.94 -12.99
N ASP A 16 17.33 21.49 -14.14
CA ASP A 16 17.45 22.94 -14.34
C ASP A 16 16.12 23.67 -14.14
N ARG A 17 15.02 23.10 -14.63
CA ARG A 17 13.68 23.66 -14.43
C ARG A 17 13.29 23.64 -12.95
N LEU A 18 13.60 22.56 -12.24
CA LEU A 18 13.38 22.46 -10.79
C LEU A 18 14.20 23.51 -10.05
N GLU A 19 15.46 23.71 -10.40
CA GLU A 19 16.34 24.72 -9.79
C GLU A 19 15.79 26.13 -9.95
N ARG A 20 15.38 26.50 -11.16
CA ARG A 20 14.73 27.80 -11.40
C ARG A 20 13.43 27.95 -10.62
N HIS A 21 12.65 26.87 -10.46
CA HIS A 21 11.42 26.91 -9.68
C HIS A 21 11.69 27.15 -8.19
N VAL A 22 12.59 26.38 -7.59
CA VAL A 22 12.86 26.48 -6.14
C VAL A 22 13.48 27.82 -5.77
N ALA A 23 14.31 28.39 -6.65
CA ALA A 23 14.88 29.73 -6.48
C ALA A 23 13.79 30.82 -6.46
N ARG A 24 12.81 30.74 -7.38
CA ARG A 24 11.71 31.71 -7.45
C ARG A 24 10.75 31.60 -6.28
N GLN A 25 10.42 30.38 -5.85
CA GLN A 25 9.42 30.12 -4.82
C GLN A 25 10.00 30.09 -3.40
N ARG A 26 11.31 30.31 -3.24
CA ARG A 26 12.03 30.22 -1.95
C ARG A 26 11.74 28.92 -1.20
N THR A 27 11.72 27.81 -1.94
CA THR A 27 11.43 26.47 -1.41
C THR A 27 12.61 25.52 -1.64
N THR A 28 12.48 24.24 -1.28
CA THR A 28 13.56 23.25 -1.42
C THR A 28 13.23 22.20 -2.48
N LYS A 29 14.27 21.70 -3.17
CA LYS A 29 14.14 20.56 -4.10
C LYS A 29 13.45 19.38 -3.42
N THR A 30 13.85 19.07 -2.18
CA THR A 30 13.27 17.99 -1.37
C THR A 30 11.77 18.15 -1.19
N SER A 31 11.29 19.35 -0.83
CA SER A 31 9.84 19.58 -0.64
C SER A 31 9.04 19.44 -1.93
N VAL A 32 9.58 19.91 -3.06
CA VAL A 32 8.91 19.79 -4.37
C VAL A 32 8.87 18.33 -4.82
N ILE A 33 9.99 17.61 -4.68
CA ILE A 33 10.08 16.19 -5.04
C ILE A 33 9.18 15.35 -4.13
N ALA A 34 9.16 15.62 -2.83
CA ALA A 34 8.28 14.93 -1.89
C ALA A 34 6.81 15.14 -2.24
N ALA A 35 6.38 16.38 -2.49
CA ALA A 35 5.00 16.68 -2.88
C ALA A 35 4.61 16.01 -4.22
N ALA A 36 5.53 15.99 -5.19
CA ALA A 36 5.30 15.31 -6.46
C ALA A 36 5.16 13.79 -6.28
N LEU A 37 6.01 13.18 -5.44
CA LEU A 37 5.93 11.75 -5.12
C LEU A 37 4.63 11.41 -4.38
N GLU A 38 4.26 12.20 -3.37
CA GLU A 38 3.02 12.02 -2.61
C GLU A 38 1.80 12.11 -3.53
N SER A 39 1.74 13.13 -4.40
CA SER A 39 0.64 13.29 -5.36
C SER A 39 0.58 12.16 -6.40
N TRP A 40 1.74 11.66 -6.86
CA TRP A 40 1.77 10.53 -7.77
C TRP A 40 1.29 9.25 -7.07
N LEU A 41 1.75 8.98 -5.86
CA LEU A 41 1.33 7.82 -5.08
C LEU A 41 -0.17 7.89 -4.77
N ASP A 42 -0.69 9.01 -4.30
CA ASP A 42 -2.12 9.18 -4.00
C ASP A 42 -3.01 8.90 -5.22
N SER A 43 -2.56 9.29 -6.42
CA SER A 43 -3.29 9.05 -7.68
C SER A 43 -3.11 7.64 -8.27
N HIS A 44 -2.11 6.88 -7.84
CA HIS A 44 -1.75 5.58 -8.42
C HIS A 44 -1.81 4.41 -7.43
N GLU A 45 -1.96 4.69 -6.14
CA GLU A 45 -2.17 3.69 -5.12
C GLU A 45 -3.63 3.22 -5.23
N GLN A 46 -3.84 2.15 -6.01
CA GLN A 46 -5.09 1.43 -5.99
C GLN A 46 -5.28 0.88 -4.57
N ALA A 47 -6.20 1.49 -3.81
CA ALA A 47 -6.72 0.87 -2.61
C ALA A 47 -7.23 -0.53 -3.03
N PRO A 48 -6.74 -1.62 -2.41
CA PRO A 48 -7.32 -2.92 -2.66
C PRO A 48 -8.82 -2.82 -2.36
N GLU A 49 -9.67 -3.29 -3.27
CA GLU A 49 -11.14 -3.29 -3.11
C GLU A 49 -11.56 -3.95 -1.78
N PHE A 50 -10.69 -4.80 -1.23
CA PHE A 50 -10.76 -5.33 0.12
C PHE A 50 -9.47 -5.02 0.89
N PRO A 51 -9.39 -3.91 1.66
CA PRO A 51 -8.30 -3.74 2.60
C PRO A 51 -8.41 -4.89 3.60
N PHE A 52 -7.38 -5.73 3.64
CA PHE A 52 -7.34 -6.97 4.40
C PHE A 52 -8.00 -6.83 5.79
N LEU A 53 -9.10 -7.57 5.99
CA LEU A 53 -9.78 -7.75 7.27
C LEU A 53 -8.75 -8.25 8.29
N ALA A 54 -8.54 -7.47 9.37
CA ALA A 54 -7.63 -7.83 10.43
C ALA A 54 -8.01 -9.18 11.07
N ILE A 55 -7.24 -10.23 10.80
CA ILE A 55 -7.16 -11.38 11.70
C ILE A 55 -5.99 -11.10 12.65
N GLY A 56 -6.33 -10.81 13.90
CA GLY A 56 -5.43 -10.29 14.92
C GLY A 56 -4.14 -11.10 15.11
N ARG A 57 -3.07 -10.39 15.53
CA ARG A 57 -1.85 -11.03 16.03
C ARG A 57 -2.21 -11.96 17.18
N ARG A 58 -1.85 -13.25 17.09
CA ARG A 58 -1.07 -13.92 18.13
C ARG A 58 -0.11 -14.94 17.53
N SER A 59 1.04 -14.98 18.18
CA SER A 59 2.20 -15.85 18.05
C SER A 59 1.90 -17.34 17.84
N HIS A 60 2.70 -17.98 16.98
CA HIS A 60 2.89 -19.42 16.83
C HIS A 60 1.69 -20.22 16.30
N GLY A 61 1.76 -20.61 15.03
CA GLY A 61 0.93 -21.68 14.47
C GLY A 61 0.49 -21.40 13.04
N ARG A 62 0.89 -22.26 12.09
CA ARG A 62 0.52 -22.20 10.66
C ARG A 62 -1.01 -22.20 10.47
N LEU A 63 -1.59 -21.02 10.19
CA LEU A 63 -3.03 -20.83 9.94
C LEU A 63 -3.52 -21.27 8.55
N SER A 64 -2.63 -21.69 7.64
CA SER A 64 -3.02 -22.04 6.27
C SER A 64 -3.71 -23.40 6.13
N LEU A 65 -3.57 -24.31 7.12
CA LEU A 65 -4.23 -25.62 7.10
C LEU A 65 -5.64 -25.58 7.71
N ASP A 66 -5.85 -24.73 8.72
CA ASP A 66 -7.10 -24.70 9.47
C ASP A 66 -8.23 -23.98 8.71
N ALA A 67 -7.91 -22.96 7.92
CA ALA A 67 -8.89 -22.29 7.06
C ALA A 67 -9.55 -23.26 6.07
N ARG A 68 -8.79 -24.21 5.50
CA ARG A 68 -9.30 -25.23 4.57
C ARG A 68 -10.14 -26.30 5.30
N SER A 69 -9.82 -26.58 6.56
CA SER A 69 -10.57 -27.49 7.45
C SER A 69 -11.91 -26.89 7.90
N ILE A 70 -11.92 -25.59 8.24
CA ILE A 70 -13.12 -24.82 8.62
C ILE A 70 -14.05 -24.69 7.41
N ALA A 71 -13.52 -24.34 6.24
CA ALA A 71 -14.30 -24.28 4.99
C ALA A 71 -14.96 -25.63 4.65
N ARG A 72 -14.27 -26.76 4.89
CA ARG A 72 -14.86 -28.11 4.74
C ARG A 72 -15.98 -28.39 5.74
N ARG A 73 -15.85 -27.95 7.00
CA ARG A 73 -16.91 -28.13 8.01
C ARG A 73 -18.14 -27.28 7.72
N GLU A 74 -17.97 -26.05 7.24
CA GLU A 74 -19.11 -25.19 6.89
C GLU A 74 -19.83 -25.66 5.61
N ALA A 75 -19.09 -26.19 4.63
CA ALA A 75 -19.68 -26.79 3.43
C ALA A 75 -20.55 -28.03 3.75
N GLY A 76 -20.21 -28.80 4.79
CA GLY A 76 -21.01 -29.93 5.25
C GLY A 76 -22.28 -29.56 6.02
N ARG A 77 -22.38 -28.34 6.57
CA ARG A 77 -23.53 -27.91 7.39
C ARG A 77 -24.67 -27.27 6.60
N ARG A 78 -24.47 -26.91 5.33
CA ARG A 78 -25.51 -26.27 4.49
C ARG A 78 -26.27 -27.22 3.57
N GLY A 79 -26.05 -28.54 3.67
CA GLY A 79 -26.62 -29.56 2.77
C GLY A 79 -27.71 -30.47 3.35
N GLY A 80 -28.20 -30.24 4.58
CA GLY A 80 -29.14 -31.17 5.24
C GLY A 80 -30.38 -30.49 5.78
N GLY A 81 -31.33 -30.17 4.89
CA GLY A 81 -32.63 -29.64 5.29
C GLY A 81 -33.68 -29.81 4.20
N ARG A 82 -34.25 -31.03 4.06
CA ARG A 82 -35.64 -31.24 3.63
C ARG A 82 -36.11 -32.69 3.79
N GLY A 83 -37.12 -32.88 4.64
CA GLY A 83 -38.20 -33.85 4.44
C GLY A 83 -38.16 -35.15 5.23
N ALA A 84 -38.84 -35.17 6.40
CA ALA A 84 -39.75 -36.20 6.92
C ALA A 84 -39.85 -36.05 8.45
#